data_AF-A0A3D3JHQ9-F1
#
_entry.id   AF-A0A3D3JHQ9-F1
#
_cell.length_a   1.000
_cell.length_b   1.000
_cell.length_c   1.000
_cell.angle_alpha   90.00
_cell.angle_beta   90.00
_cell.angle_gamma   90.00
#
_symmetry.space_group_name_H-M   'P 1'
#
loop_
_entity.id
_entity.type
_entity.pdbx_description
1 polymer ?
#
loop_
_entity_poly.entity_id
_entity_poly.type
_entity_poly.pdbx_seq_one_letter_code
_entity_poly.pdbx_strand_id
1 'polypeptide(L)' 'MSKSLGSALVTILLSVTVCVILMVAAAIITDQSLYYVAAGLFAISGVAGVYVVRSLQKKIGR' A
#
# COMPACT_ATOMS: atom_id res chain seq x y z
N MET A 1 -1.99 12.19 19.56
CA MET A 1 -1.19 11.84 18.35
C MET A 1 -1.54 10.47 17.74
N SER A 2 -1.96 9.46 18.51
CA SER A 2 -2.27 8.11 17.99
C SER A 2 -3.36 8.04 16.93
N LYS A 3 -4.32 8.99 16.91
CA LYS A 3 -5.37 9.08 15.87
C LYS A 3 -4.84 9.50 14.49
N SER A 4 -3.80 10.32 14.42
CA SER A 4 -3.24 10.81 13.15
C SER A 4 -2.45 9.72 12.41
N LEU A 5 -1.63 8.95 13.13
CA LEU A 5 -0.89 7.80 12.57
C LEU A 5 -1.82 6.68 12.09
N GLY A 6 -2.90 6.40 12.83
CA GLY A 6 -3.91 5.43 12.41
C GLY A 6 -4.64 5.87 11.15
N SER A 7 -5.05 7.15 11.07
CA SER A 7 -5.69 7.70 9.87
C SER A 7 -4.75 7.67 8.65
N ALA A 8 -3.48 8.06 8.84
CA ALA A 8 -2.47 8.00 7.79
C ALA A 8 -2.25 6.56 7.27
N LEU A 9 -2.20 5.56 8.17
CA LEU A 9 -2.12 4.15 7.79
C LEU A 9 -3.30 3.73 6.91
N VAL A 10 -4.52 4.13 7.30
CA VAL A 10 -5.75 3.79 6.57
C VAL A 10 -5.72 4.43 5.17
N THR A 11 -5.33 5.69 5.06
CA THR A 11 -5.20 6.37 3.76
C THR A 11 -4.14 5.71 2.87
N ILE A 12 -3.01 5.29 3.43
CA ILE A 12 -1.95 4.58 2.70
C ILE A 12 -2.47 3.22 2.22
N LEU A 13 -3.14 2.45 3.07
CA LEU A 13 -3.72 1.16 2.71
C LEU A 13 -4.76 1.31 1.59
N LEU A 14 -5.70 2.24 1.73
CA LEU A 14 -6.70 2.54 0.69
C LEU A 14 -6.05 2.92 -0.64
N SER A 15 -5.07 3.82 -0.59
CA SER A 15 -4.35 4.26 -1.80
C SER A 15 -3.61 3.12 -2.49
N VAL A 16 -2.92 2.27 -1.72
CA VAL A 16 -2.22 1.09 -2.26
C VAL A 16 -3.21 0.11 -2.87
N THR A 17 -4.31 -0.20 -2.18
CA THR A 17 -5.33 -1.13 -2.68
C THR A 17 -5.94 -0.63 -3.98
N VAL A 18 -6.32 0.64 -4.07
CA VAL A 18 -6.84 1.24 -5.31
C VAL A 18 -5.80 1.16 -6.43
N CYS A 19 -4.53 1.48 -6.14
CA CYS A 19 -3.47 1.45 -7.14
C CYS A 19 -3.21 0.04 -7.68
N VAL A 20 -3.19 -0.98 -6.81
CA VAL A 20 -3.06 -2.39 -7.20
C VAL A 20 -4.23 -2.82 -8.08
N ILE A 21 -5.47 -2.48 -7.73
CA ILE A 21 -6.65 -2.81 -8.55
C ILE A 21 -6.55 -2.17 -9.94
N LEU A 22 -6.15 -0.90 -10.00
CA LEU A 22 -5.99 -0.20 -11.28
C LEU A 22 -4.89 -0.82 -12.14
N MET A 23 -3.76 -1.22 -11.56
CA MET A 23 -2.69 -1.90 -12.30
C MET A 23 -3.12 -3.28 -12.80
N VAL A 24 -3.87 -4.05 -12.00
CA VAL A 24 -4.41 -5.35 -12.43
C VAL A 24 -5.41 -5.16 -13.58
N ALA A 25 -6.31 -4.18 -13.48
CA ALA A 25 -7.24 -3.86 -14.56
C ALA A 25 -6.50 -3.42 -15.84
N ALA A 26 -5.46 -2.59 -15.71
CA ALA A 26 -4.60 -2.20 -16.83
C ALA A 26 -3.89 -3.41 -17.46
N ALA A 27 -3.41 -4.35 -16.65
CA ALA A 27 -2.76 -5.58 -17.11
C ALA A 27 -3.71 -6.43 -17.97
N ILE A 28 -4.99 -6.53 -17.58
CA ILE A 28 -6.02 -7.26 -18.32
C ILE A 28 -6.32 -6.56 -19.66
N ILE A 29 -6.42 -5.23 -19.66
CA ILE A 29 -6.79 -4.46 -20.87
C ILE A 29 -5.64 -4.42 -21.89
N THR A 30 -4.39 -4.37 -21.43
CA THR A 30 -3.21 -4.22 -22.31
C THR A 30 -2.54 -5.55 -22.65
N ASP A 31 -2.96 -6.66 -22.03
CA ASP A 31 -2.31 -7.99 -22.11
C ASP A 31 -0.79 -7.96 -21.78
N GLN A 32 -0.32 -6.91 -21.11
CA GLN A 32 1.09 -6.78 -20.73
C GLN A 32 1.34 -7.35 -19.34
N SER A 33 2.13 -8.42 -19.30
CA SER A 33 2.54 -9.09 -18.06
C SER A 33 3.33 -8.19 -17.09
N LEU A 34 3.98 -7.13 -17.60
CA LEU A 34 4.69 -6.15 -16.79
C LEU A 34 3.81 -5.49 -15.73
N TYR A 35 2.54 -5.24 -16.03
CA TYR A 35 1.62 -4.60 -15.08
C TYR A 35 1.26 -5.52 -13.91
N TYR A 36 1.22 -6.84 -14.10
CA TYR A 36 1.08 -7.79 -12.98
C TYR A 36 2.30 -7.78 -12.07
N VAL A 37 3.50 -7.71 -12.65
CA VAL A 37 4.76 -7.60 -11.88
C VAL A 37 4.79 -6.29 -11.08
N ALA A 38 4.41 -5.17 -11.71
CA ALA A 38 4.31 -3.87 -11.05
C ALA A 38 3.28 -3.89 -9.91
N ALA A 39 2.10 -4.49 -10.13
CA ALA A 39 1.07 -4.64 -9.11
C ALA A 39 1.58 -5.45 -7.90
N GLY A 40 2.32 -6.54 -8.15
CA GLY A 40 2.94 -7.34 -7.10
C GLY A 40 3.98 -6.56 -6.29
N LEU A 41 4.88 -5.84 -6.96
CA LEU A 41 5.86 -4.95 -6.31
C LEU A 41 5.19 -3.86 -5.46
N PHE A 42 4.10 -3.29 -5.97
CA PHE A 42 3.36 -2.26 -5.26
C PHE A 42 2.64 -2.81 -4.03
N ALA A 43 2.08 -4.02 -4.11
CA ALA A 43 1.48 -4.70 -2.97
C ALA A 43 2.51 -4.95 -1.85
N ILE A 44 3.72 -5.43 -2.19
CA ILE A 44 4.82 -5.63 -1.24
C ILE A 44 5.22 -4.30 -0.58
N SER A 45 5.30 -3.23 -1.37
CA SER A 45 5.62 -1.88 -0.88
C SER A 45 4.57 -1.37 0.13
N GLY A 46 3.29 -1.67 -0.10
CA GLY A 46 2.22 -1.38 0.85
C GLY A 46 2.38 -2.10 2.19
N VAL A 47 2.74 -3.38 2.17
CA VAL A 47 2.99 -4.16 3.39
C VAL A 47 4.18 -3.60 4.18
N ALA A 48 5.25 -3.21 3.48
CA ALA A 48 6.39 -2.54 4.09
C ALA A 48 5.97 -1.20 4.74
N GLY A 49 5.13 -0.42 4.05
CA GLY A 49 4.55 0.82 4.60
C GLY A 49 3.76 0.58 5.89
N VAL A 50 2.92 -0.46 5.94
CA VAL A 50 2.19 -0.85 7.15
C VAL A 50 3.14 -1.20 8.30
N TYR A 51 4.22 -1.93 8.01
CA TYR A 51 5.21 -2.29 9.01
C TYR A 51 5.92 -1.07 9.59
N VAL A 52 6.34 -0.13 8.74
CA VAL A 52 7.01 1.12 9.16
C VAL A 52 6.08 1.96 10.03
N VAL A 53 4.83 2.16 9.63
CA VAL A 53 3.88 2.96 10.41
C VAL A 53 3.57 2.30 11.76
N ARG A 54 3.42 0.97 11.82
CA ARG A 54 3.26 0.24 13.10
C ARG A 54 4.49 0.38 13.99
N SER A 55 5.69 0.35 13.42
CA SER A 55 6.95 0.56 14.15
C SER A 55 7.04 1.98 14.71
N LEU A 56 6.68 2.99 13.92
CA LEU A 56 6.60 4.38 14.36
C LEU A 56 5.56 4.57 15.47
N GLN A 57 4.38 3.97 15.34
CA GLN A 57 3.34 4.03 16.35
C GLN A 57 3.80 3.42 17.69
N LYS A 58 4.56 2.31 17.65
CA LYS A 58 5.17 1.72 18.86
C LYS A 58 6.26 2.61 19.49
N LYS A 59 7.02 3.35 18.67
CA LYS A 59 8.07 4.26 19.16
C LYS A 59 7.52 5.58 19.70
N ILE A 60 6.48 6.14 19.08
CA ILE A 60 5.85 7.42 19.46
C ILE A 60 4.84 7.23 20.61
N GLY A 61 4.21 6.06 20.71
CA GLY A 61 3.30 5.72 21.81
C GLY A 61 3.99 5.31 23.12
N ARG A 62 5.33 5.42 23.17
CA ARG A 62 6.18 5.21 24.33
C ARG A 62 6.83 6.53 24.70
#